data_AF-A0A2D6FNP0-F1
#
_entry.id   AF-A0A2D6FNP0-F1
#
_cell.length_a   1.000
_cell.length_b   1.000
_cell.length_c   1.000
_cell.angle_alpha   90.00
_cell.angle_beta   90.00
_cell.angle_gamma   90.00
#
_symmetry.space_group_name_H-M   'P 1'
#
loop_
_entity.id
_entity.type
_entity.pdbx_description
1 polymer ?
#
loop_
_entity_poly.entity_id
_entity_poly.type
_entity_poly.pdbx_seq_one_letter_code
_entity_poly.pdbx_strand_id
1 'polypeptide(L)'
;MKILAVRDWTELYENSETRRRKQLGWVLTPNRHDSLGYCRLMARGEEGCMIFGVWNVLLQLASRGAEEVRGYFVDDLGNPYSFTDISIKTRVPEAALEKSIPVLTEIGWLVELTSEEFAQGIRSTPATHTDALRTKIERKKAKKEKGERGSDRTSFSALAEKIQEEIDGK
;
A
#
# COMPACT_ATOMS: atom_id res chain seq x y z
N MET A 1 5.18 -12.81 -5.07
CA MET A 1 5.22 -11.43 -4.53
C MET A 1 4.63 -11.49 -3.13
N LYS A 2 5.19 -10.76 -2.16
CA LYS A 2 4.65 -10.70 -0.79
C LYS A 2 3.96 -9.36 -0.58
N ILE A 3 2.78 -9.39 0.05
CA ILE A 3 1.99 -8.22 0.41
C ILE A 3 1.93 -8.17 1.93
N LEU A 4 2.43 -7.08 2.51
CA LEU A 4 2.31 -6.84 3.92
C LEU A 4 0.86 -6.46 4.26
N ALA A 5 0.33 -6.98 5.36
CA ALA A 5 -1.00 -6.63 5.85
C ALA A 5 -1.05 -6.59 7.38
N VAL A 6 -2.00 -5.84 7.91
CA VAL A 6 -2.36 -5.83 9.33
C VAL A 6 -3.19 -7.06 9.64
N ARG A 7 -2.78 -7.80 10.67
CA ARG A 7 -3.52 -8.98 11.13
C ARG A 7 -4.90 -8.57 11.68
N ASP A 8 -5.93 -9.36 11.34
CA ASP A 8 -7.29 -9.23 11.86
C ASP A 8 -7.86 -7.81 11.74
N TRP A 9 -7.58 -7.14 10.59
CA TRP A 9 -7.98 -5.75 10.34
C TRP A 9 -9.47 -5.53 10.59
N THR A 10 -10.25 -6.38 9.93
CA THR A 10 -11.71 -6.41 9.93
C THR A 10 -12.28 -6.51 11.35
N GLU A 11 -11.68 -7.36 12.19
CA GLU A 11 -12.17 -7.68 13.53
C GLU A 11 -11.76 -6.65 14.57
N LEU A 12 -10.55 -6.09 14.46
CA LEU A 12 -9.94 -5.28 15.52
C LEU A 12 -9.93 -3.78 15.24
N TYR A 13 -9.92 -3.37 13.97
CA TYR A 13 -9.68 -1.97 13.56
C TYR A 13 -10.87 -1.38 12.81
N GLU A 14 -11.94 -2.16 12.58
CA GLU A 14 -13.18 -1.70 11.99
C GLU A 14 -14.42 -2.08 12.80
N ASN A 15 -15.41 -1.20 12.77
CA ASN A 15 -16.76 -1.46 13.28
C ASN A 15 -17.80 -1.23 12.16
N SER A 16 -19.09 -1.38 12.49
CA SER A 16 -20.18 -1.17 11.53
C SER A 16 -20.16 0.23 10.89
N GLU A 17 -19.74 1.25 11.64
CA GLU A 17 -19.71 2.63 11.17
C GLU A 17 -18.49 2.93 10.29
N THR A 18 -17.31 2.40 10.60
CA THR A 18 -16.10 2.62 9.78
C THR A 18 -16.20 1.90 8.43
N ARG A 19 -16.83 0.72 8.40
CA ARG A 19 -17.06 -0.04 7.15
C ARG A 19 -17.96 0.69 6.18
N ARG A 20 -18.96 1.43 6.67
CA ARG A 20 -19.89 2.21 5.83
C ARG A 20 -19.24 3.45 5.18
N ARG A 21 -18.07 3.87 5.67
CA ARG A 21 -17.39 5.09 5.19
C ARG A 21 -16.46 4.74 4.05
N LYS A 22 -16.46 5.54 2.99
CA LYS A 22 -15.48 5.40 1.89
C LYS A 22 -14.06 5.81 2.29
N GLN A 23 -13.95 6.79 3.19
CA GLN A 23 -12.69 7.30 3.70
C GLN A 23 -12.75 7.43 5.22
N LEU A 24 -11.65 7.05 5.87
CA LEU A 24 -11.49 7.19 7.32
C LEU A 24 -10.57 8.37 7.62
N GLY A 25 -11.01 9.25 8.53
CA GLY A 25 -10.18 10.32 9.08
C GLY A 25 -9.42 9.91 10.34
N TRP A 26 -9.70 8.72 10.86
CA TRP A 26 -9.15 8.15 12.10
C TRP A 26 -9.25 6.62 12.04
N VAL A 27 -8.43 5.93 12.82
CA VAL A 27 -8.41 4.46 12.91
C VAL A 27 -8.73 4.05 14.34
N LEU A 28 -9.55 3.01 14.51
CA LEU A 28 -9.76 2.38 15.82
C LEU A 28 -8.46 1.70 16.24
N THR A 29 -8.02 1.89 17.47
CA THR A 29 -6.87 1.15 18.02
C THR A 29 -7.28 0.45 19.30
N PRO A 30 -7.05 -0.87 19.42
CA PRO A 30 -7.26 -1.56 20.69
C PRO A 30 -6.38 -0.95 21.80
N ASN A 31 -6.96 -0.76 22.98
CA ASN A 31 -6.27 -0.18 24.15
C ASN A 31 -5.80 -1.24 25.16
N ARG A 32 -5.65 -2.50 24.71
CA ARG A 32 -5.21 -3.61 25.56
C ARG A 32 -3.68 -3.63 25.64
N HIS A 33 -3.16 -3.29 26.81
CA HIS A 33 -1.72 -3.26 27.12
C HIS A 33 -1.24 -4.53 27.85
N ASP A 34 -2.09 -5.55 27.96
CA ASP A 34 -1.84 -6.82 28.63
C ASP A 34 -1.54 -7.98 27.66
N SER A 35 -1.61 -7.74 26.35
CA SER A 35 -1.29 -8.78 25.37
C SER A 35 0.20 -9.13 25.39
N LEU A 36 0.51 -10.42 25.22
CA LEU A 36 1.89 -10.89 25.18
C LEU A 36 2.71 -10.20 24.08
N GLY A 37 2.11 -9.91 22.93
CA GLY A 37 2.75 -9.17 21.83
C GLY A 37 3.14 -7.75 22.22
N TYR A 38 2.23 -7.01 22.87
CA TYR A 38 2.51 -5.67 23.39
C TYR A 38 3.62 -5.71 24.46
N CYS A 39 3.52 -6.62 25.44
CA CYS A 39 4.52 -6.75 26.49
C CYS A 39 5.90 -7.09 25.93
N ARG A 40 6.00 -8.01 24.95
CA ARG A 40 7.26 -8.35 24.26
C ARG A 40 7.84 -7.18 23.48
N LEU A 41 7.00 -6.38 22.85
CA LEU A 41 7.41 -5.18 22.15
C LEU A 41 8.02 -4.17 23.14
N MET A 42 7.32 -3.87 24.22
CA MET A 42 7.75 -2.87 25.21
C MET A 42 8.97 -3.31 26.02
N ALA A 43 9.17 -4.63 26.20
CA ALA A 43 10.36 -5.18 26.84
C ALA A 43 11.68 -4.84 26.09
N ARG A 44 11.60 -4.35 24.84
CA ARG A 44 12.75 -3.85 24.06
C ARG A 44 13.18 -2.43 24.44
N GLY A 45 12.55 -1.80 25.44
CA GLY A 45 12.92 -0.47 25.91
C GLY A 45 12.63 0.63 24.89
N GLU A 46 13.56 1.56 24.70
CA GLU A 46 13.41 2.70 23.77
C GLU A 46 13.14 2.26 22.33
N GLU A 47 13.75 1.15 21.89
CA GLU A 47 13.48 0.57 20.58
C GLU A 47 12.03 0.12 20.47
N GLY A 48 11.48 -0.50 21.53
CA GLY A 48 10.07 -0.89 21.60
C GLY A 48 9.12 0.30 21.42
N CYS A 49 9.43 1.43 22.07
CA CYS A 49 8.68 2.69 21.91
C CYS A 49 8.72 3.20 20.46
N MET A 50 9.89 3.16 19.82
CA MET A 50 10.05 3.55 18.41
C MET A 50 9.22 2.66 17.48
N ILE A 51 9.32 1.34 17.62
CA ILE A 51 8.57 0.37 16.83
C ILE A 51 7.06 0.54 17.06
N PHE A 52 6.63 0.83 18.30
CA PHE A 52 5.24 1.14 18.60
C PHE A 52 4.76 2.43 17.91
N GLY A 53 5.63 3.44 17.80
CA GLY A 53 5.37 4.63 17.00
C GLY A 53 5.18 4.30 15.51
N VAL A 54 6.07 3.47 14.95
CA VAL A 54 5.96 2.99 13.57
C VAL A 54 4.66 2.22 13.35
N TRP A 55 4.29 1.35 14.29
CA TRP A 55 3.04 0.61 14.25
C TRP A 55 1.81 1.51 14.13
N ASN A 56 1.72 2.56 14.94
CA ASN A 56 0.59 3.50 14.89
C ASN A 56 0.50 4.20 13.53
N VAL A 57 1.65 4.57 12.96
CA VAL A 57 1.70 5.20 11.64
C VAL A 57 1.32 4.21 10.52
N LEU A 58 1.72 2.95 10.64
CA LEU A 58 1.31 1.89 9.71
C LEU A 58 -0.20 1.64 9.76
N LEU A 59 -0.82 1.62 10.95
CA LEU A 59 -2.28 1.52 11.09
C LEU A 59 -2.99 2.69 10.40
N GLN A 60 -2.49 3.91 10.59
CA GLN A 60 -3.03 5.09 9.93
C GLN A 60 -2.91 4.99 8.41
N LEU A 61 -1.76 4.53 7.89
CA LEU A 61 -1.55 4.31 6.46
C LEU A 61 -2.53 3.26 5.92
N ALA A 62 -2.65 2.11 6.60
CA ALA A 62 -3.54 1.01 6.21
C ALA A 62 -5.03 1.41 6.25
N SER A 63 -5.41 2.41 7.03
CA SER A 63 -6.80 2.89 7.12
C SER A 63 -7.25 3.76 5.93
N ARG A 64 -6.30 4.38 5.22
CA ARG A 64 -6.58 5.40 4.19
C ARG A 64 -6.94 4.82 2.82
N GLY A 65 -6.78 3.51 2.62
CA GLY A 65 -7.13 2.83 1.38
C GLY A 65 -8.64 2.87 1.08
N ALA A 66 -9.00 2.52 -0.15
CA ALA A 66 -10.38 2.18 -0.48
C ALA A 66 -10.84 1.01 0.43
N GLU A 67 -12.14 0.91 0.69
CA GLU A 67 -12.74 -0.01 1.68
C GLU A 67 -12.20 -1.46 1.52
N GLU A 68 -12.16 -1.93 0.28
CA GLU A 68 -11.64 -3.22 -0.17
C GLU A 68 -10.17 -3.55 0.14
N VAL A 69 -9.32 -2.54 0.34
CA VAL A 69 -7.87 -2.69 0.48
C VAL A 69 -7.37 -2.15 1.83
N ARG A 70 -8.28 -1.81 2.74
CA ARG A 70 -7.88 -1.44 4.09
C ARG A 70 -7.24 -2.61 4.81
N GLY A 71 -6.26 -2.29 5.65
CA GLY A 71 -5.43 -3.30 6.29
C GLY A 71 -4.31 -3.82 5.41
N TYR A 72 -4.27 -3.52 4.11
CA TYR A 72 -3.21 -3.95 3.19
C TYR A 72 -2.28 -2.79 2.81
N PHE A 73 -0.98 -3.06 2.69
CA PHE A 73 0.01 -2.08 2.25
C PHE A 73 0.22 -2.18 0.74
N VAL A 74 -0.77 -1.73 -0.04
CA VAL A 74 -0.76 -1.72 -1.50
C VAL A 74 -1.14 -0.35 -2.07
N ASP A 75 -0.72 -0.09 -3.31
CA ASP A 75 -1.16 1.06 -4.09
C ASP A 75 -2.58 0.88 -4.68
N ASP A 76 -3.08 1.91 -5.36
CA ASP A 76 -4.40 1.90 -6.02
C ASP A 76 -4.52 0.86 -7.17
N LEU A 77 -3.41 0.24 -7.58
CA LEU A 77 -3.34 -0.81 -8.59
C LEU A 77 -3.21 -2.20 -7.97
N GLY A 78 -3.08 -2.30 -6.64
CA GLY A 78 -2.85 -3.54 -5.90
C GLY A 78 -1.39 -3.97 -5.87
N ASN A 79 -0.44 -3.12 -6.26
CA ASN A 79 0.99 -3.41 -6.10
C ASN A 79 1.40 -3.19 -4.63
N PRO A 80 2.20 -4.09 -4.03
CA PRO A 80 2.69 -3.90 -2.67
C PRO A 80 3.57 -2.67 -2.58
N TYR A 81 3.43 -1.94 -1.48
CA TYR A 81 4.35 -0.86 -1.17
C TYR A 81 5.74 -1.40 -0.81
N SER A 82 6.76 -0.76 -1.37
CA SER A 82 8.14 -0.87 -0.89
C SER A 82 8.32 -0.08 0.42
N PHE A 83 9.45 -0.28 1.10
CA PHE A 83 9.80 0.54 2.27
C PHE A 83 9.95 2.01 1.89
N THR A 84 10.48 2.31 0.71
CA THR A 84 10.54 3.66 0.15
C THR A 84 9.14 4.27 -0.01
N ASP A 85 8.17 3.52 -0.53
CA ASP A 85 6.79 4.02 -0.68
C ASP A 85 6.15 4.35 0.67
N ILE A 86 6.31 3.47 1.66
CA ILE A 86 5.79 3.68 3.02
C ILE A 86 6.49 4.88 3.66
N SER A 87 7.81 4.97 3.54
CA SER A 87 8.62 6.07 4.07
C SER A 87 8.16 7.42 3.52
N ILE A 88 7.99 7.55 2.20
CA ILE A 88 7.51 8.78 1.57
C ILE A 88 6.11 9.16 2.07
N LYS A 89 5.20 8.19 2.16
CA LYS A 89 3.80 8.45 2.57
C LYS A 89 3.69 8.86 4.03
N THR A 90 4.51 8.27 4.89
CA THR A 90 4.39 8.37 6.34
C THR A 90 5.39 9.33 6.97
N ARG A 91 6.46 9.68 6.25
CA ARG A 91 7.66 10.40 6.72
C ARG A 91 8.43 9.63 7.80
N VAL A 92 8.18 8.34 7.95
CA VAL A 92 8.98 7.44 8.80
C VAL A 92 10.22 7.01 8.01
N PRO A 93 11.44 7.16 8.55
CA PRO A 93 12.67 6.74 7.86
C PRO A 93 12.65 5.24 7.52
N GLU A 94 13.19 4.87 6.35
CA GLU A 94 13.26 3.46 5.91
C GLU A 94 13.97 2.57 6.93
N ALA A 95 15.06 3.06 7.53
CA ALA A 95 15.79 2.34 8.59
C ALA A 95 14.92 2.01 9.83
N ALA A 96 13.90 2.83 10.13
CA ALA A 96 12.94 2.52 11.20
C ALA A 96 11.95 1.44 10.76
N LEU A 97 11.52 1.46 9.50
CA LEU A 97 10.65 0.42 8.91
C LEU A 97 11.36 -0.94 8.86
N GLU A 98 12.60 -0.97 8.38
CA GLU A 98 13.45 -2.16 8.30
C GLU A 98 13.63 -2.85 9.65
N LYS A 99 13.77 -2.06 10.73
CA LYS A 99 13.85 -2.58 12.11
C LYS A 99 12.49 -3.02 12.65
N SER A 100 11.44 -2.26 12.35
CA SER A 100 10.12 -2.45 12.97
C SER A 100 9.34 -3.61 12.37
N ILE A 101 9.32 -3.74 11.04
CA ILE A 101 8.46 -4.71 10.34
C ILE A 101 8.77 -6.16 10.76
N PRO A 102 10.04 -6.62 10.83
CA PRO A 102 10.35 -7.96 11.30
C PRO A 102 9.81 -8.25 12.71
N VAL A 103 9.95 -7.30 13.64
CA VAL A 103 9.46 -7.43 15.02
C VAL A 103 7.94 -7.46 15.06
N LEU A 104 7.27 -6.60 14.29
CA LEU A 104 5.82 -6.54 14.20
C LEU A 104 5.22 -7.82 13.58
N THR A 105 5.92 -8.43 12.64
CA THR A 105 5.56 -9.75 12.09
C THR A 105 5.80 -10.86 13.11
N GLU A 106 6.92 -10.83 13.83
CA GLU A 106 7.28 -11.80 14.88
C GLU A 106 6.22 -11.84 16.00
N ILE A 107 5.77 -10.68 16.48
CA ILE A 107 4.72 -10.59 17.52
C ILE A 107 3.31 -10.80 16.97
N GLY A 108 3.18 -10.99 15.65
CA GLY A 108 1.93 -11.32 14.98
C GLY A 108 0.97 -10.15 14.79
N TRP A 109 1.47 -8.91 14.72
CA TRP A 109 0.65 -7.74 14.38
C TRP A 109 0.60 -7.50 12.87
N LEU A 110 1.68 -7.87 12.17
CA LEU A 110 1.73 -7.90 10.71
C LEU A 110 1.77 -9.33 10.19
N VAL A 111 1.33 -9.50 8.94
CA VAL A 111 1.41 -10.75 8.20
C VAL A 111 1.89 -10.47 6.78
N GLU A 112 2.64 -11.42 6.22
CA GLU A 112 3.01 -11.41 4.80
C GLU A 112 2.10 -12.37 4.06
N LEU A 113 1.40 -11.85 3.05
CA LEU A 113 0.47 -12.60 2.23
C LEU A 113 1.05 -12.84 0.84
N THR A 114 0.73 -13.98 0.27
CA THR A 114 0.88 -14.25 -1.16
C THR A 114 -0.14 -13.45 -1.98
N SER A 115 0.11 -13.33 -3.29
CA SER A 115 -0.84 -12.71 -4.22
C SER A 115 -2.20 -13.41 -4.20
N GLU A 116 -2.20 -14.73 -4.05
CA GLU A 116 -3.39 -15.57 -4.01
C GLU A 116 -4.20 -15.30 -2.73
N GLU A 117 -3.56 -15.26 -1.56
CA GLU A 117 -4.19 -14.95 -0.28
C GLU A 117 -4.76 -13.53 -0.26
N PHE A 118 -4.02 -12.55 -0.79
CA PHE A 118 -4.51 -11.18 -0.94
C PHE A 118 -5.76 -11.13 -1.83
N ALA A 119 -5.73 -11.79 -2.99
CA ALA A 119 -6.87 -11.83 -3.90
C ALA A 119 -8.08 -12.56 -3.28
N GLN A 120 -7.86 -13.55 -2.40
CA GLN A 120 -8.94 -14.19 -1.64
C GLN A 120 -9.49 -13.28 -0.54
N GLY A 121 -8.64 -12.57 0.19
CA GLY A 121 -9.04 -11.62 1.23
C GLY A 121 -9.95 -10.51 0.72
N ILE A 122 -9.61 -9.90 -0.42
CA ILE A 122 -10.47 -8.89 -1.07
C ILE A 122 -11.85 -9.49 -1.42
N ARG A 123 -11.89 -10.74 -1.91
CA ARG A 123 -13.16 -11.40 -2.32
C ARG A 123 -14.11 -11.66 -1.16
N SER A 124 -13.60 -11.77 0.07
CA SER A 124 -14.38 -12.04 1.28
C SER A 124 -15.00 -10.77 1.90
N THR A 125 -14.64 -9.58 1.43
CA THR A 125 -15.30 -8.33 1.84
C THR A 125 -16.68 -8.18 1.14
N PRO A 126 -17.72 -7.60 1.80
CA PRO A 126 -19.08 -7.58 1.25
C PRO A 126 -19.15 -7.00 -0.17
N ALA A 127 -19.87 -7.71 -1.04
CA ALA A 127 -19.76 -7.72 -2.50
C ALA A 127 -20.20 -6.46 -3.28
N THR A 128 -20.21 -5.27 -2.70
CA THR A 128 -20.65 -4.06 -3.44
C THR A 128 -19.53 -3.35 -4.21
N HIS A 129 -18.26 -3.71 -4.01
CA HIS A 129 -17.11 -2.96 -4.55
C HIS A 129 -16.13 -3.77 -5.44
N THR A 130 -16.27 -5.09 -5.52
CA THR A 130 -15.39 -5.98 -6.32
C THR A 130 -15.47 -5.69 -7.83
N ASP A 131 -16.65 -5.36 -8.37
CA ASP A 131 -16.80 -4.97 -9.77
C ASP A 131 -16.23 -3.58 -10.09
N ALA A 132 -16.26 -2.66 -9.13
CA ALA A 132 -15.75 -1.30 -9.31
C ALA A 132 -14.21 -1.28 -9.38
N LEU A 133 -13.55 -2.11 -8.58
CA LEU A 133 -12.09 -2.32 -8.62
C LEU A 133 -11.64 -3.03 -9.89
N ARG A 134 -12.31 -4.12 -10.26
CA ARG A 134 -12.01 -4.84 -11.49
C ARG A 134 -12.09 -3.89 -12.69
N THR A 135 -13.16 -3.10 -12.74
CA THR A 135 -13.34 -2.08 -13.78
C THR A 135 -12.27 -0.98 -13.72
N LYS A 136 -11.83 -0.53 -12.54
CA LYS A 136 -10.76 0.48 -12.40
C LYS A 136 -9.38 -0.07 -12.78
N ILE A 137 -9.04 -1.29 -12.36
CA ILE A 137 -7.78 -1.96 -12.67
C ILE A 137 -7.71 -2.26 -14.17
N GLU A 138 -8.78 -2.80 -14.76
CA GLU A 138 -8.87 -3.04 -16.21
C GLU A 138 -8.77 -1.73 -17.00
N ARG A 139 -9.45 -0.66 -16.56
CA ARG A 139 -9.34 0.67 -17.19
C ARG A 139 -7.95 1.29 -17.07
N LYS A 140 -7.27 1.14 -15.93
CA LYS A 140 -5.90 1.66 -15.74
C LYS A 140 -4.87 0.83 -16.52
N LYS A 141 -5.00 -0.51 -16.56
CA LYS A 141 -4.19 -1.39 -17.42
C LYS A 141 -4.37 -1.06 -18.90
N ALA A 142 -5.61 -0.88 -19.35
CA ALA A 142 -5.90 -0.48 -20.73
C ALA A 142 -5.35 0.92 -21.07
N LYS A 143 -5.32 1.86 -20.11
CA LYS A 143 -4.66 3.16 -20.29
C LYS A 143 -3.14 3.05 -20.38
N LYS A 144 -2.52 2.15 -19.61
CA LYS A 144 -1.08 1.88 -19.68
C LYS A 144 -0.70 1.27 -21.03
N GLU A 145 -1.47 0.28 -21.50
CA GLU A 145 -1.26 -0.35 -22.81
C GLU A 145 -1.56 0.58 -23.99
N LYS A 146 -2.54 1.49 -23.87
CA LYS A 146 -2.79 2.54 -24.88
C LYS A 146 -1.76 3.67 -24.84
N GLY A 147 -1.18 3.95 -23.67
CA GLY A 147 -0.07 4.90 -23.53
C GLY A 147 1.22 4.39 -24.17
N GLU A 148 1.45 3.07 -24.11
CA GLU A 148 2.57 2.41 -24.80
C GLU A 148 2.31 2.24 -26.31
N ARG A 149 1.05 2.04 -26.74
CA ARG A 149 0.67 1.99 -28.17
C ARG A 149 0.46 3.37 -28.83
N GLY A 150 0.54 4.46 -28.07
CA GLY A 150 0.30 5.83 -28.54
C GLY A 150 1.56 6.68 -28.70
N SER A 151 2.75 6.09 -28.61
CA SER A 151 4.01 6.78 -28.95
C SER A 151 4.33 6.66 -30.44
N ASP A 152 3.37 6.98 -31.31
CA ASP A 152 3.67 7.57 -32.62
C ASP A 152 3.98 9.06 -32.39
N ARG A 153 5.06 9.32 -31.66
CA ARG A 153 5.75 10.60 -31.74
C ARG A 153 6.75 10.42 -32.86
N THR A 154 6.52 11.12 -33.97
CA THR A 154 7.53 11.54 -34.96
C THR A 154 8.90 10.97 -34.65
N SER A 155 9.29 9.93 -35.40
CA SER A 155 10.60 9.30 -35.30
C SER A 155 11.68 10.35 -35.06
N PHE A 156 12.51 10.16 -34.03
CA PHE A 156 13.67 11.01 -33.80
C PHE A 156 14.57 11.09 -35.05
N SER A 157 14.49 10.11 -35.98
CA SER A 157 15.16 10.19 -37.29
C SER A 157 14.59 11.29 -38.19
N ALA A 158 13.27 11.51 -38.19
CA ALA A 158 12.61 12.52 -39.02
C ALA A 158 12.85 13.94 -38.49
N LEU A 159 13.09 14.09 -37.18
CA LEU A 159 13.51 15.37 -36.60
C LEU A 159 15.00 15.63 -36.85
N ALA A 160 15.84 14.58 -36.88
CA ALA A 160 17.26 14.69 -37.19
C ALA A 160 17.53 15.01 -38.67
N GLU A 161 16.78 14.43 -39.61
CA GLU A 161 16.88 14.74 -41.05
C GLU A 161 16.52 16.20 -41.34
N LYS A 162 15.46 16.72 -40.69
CA LYS A 162 15.04 18.11 -40.86
C LYS A 162 16.05 19.13 -40.35
N ILE A 163 16.76 18.80 -39.28
CA ILE A 163 17.81 19.65 -38.72
C ILE A 163 19.07 19.62 -39.60
N GLN A 164 19.36 18.48 -40.24
CA GLN A 164 20.51 18.34 -41.13
C GLN A 164 20.29 19.09 -42.46
N GLU A 165 19.08 19.04 -43.04
CA GLU A 165 18.74 19.82 -44.25
C GLU A 165 18.81 21.35 -44.03
N GLU A 166 18.51 21.84 -42.83
CA GLU A 166 18.63 23.27 -42.48
C GLU A 166 20.09 23.73 -42.26
N ILE A 167 20.98 22.81 -41.92
CA ILE A 167 22.42 23.08 -41.72
C ILE A 167 23.17 23.06 -43.06
N ASP A 168 22.82 22.13 -43.96
CA ASP A 168 23.50 21.97 -45.26
C ASP A 168 23.00 22.94 -46.35
N GLY A 169 21.90 23.65 -46.09
CA GLY A 169 21.28 24.64 -46.99
C GLY A 169 21.69 26.12 -46.78
N LYS A 170 22.76 26.39 -46.04
CA LYS A 170 23.36 27.73 -45.83
C LYS A 170 24.84 27.74 -46.22
#